data_AF-A0AAF0CCK6-F1
#
_entry.id   AF-A0AAF0CCK6-F1
#
_cell.length_a   1.000
_cell.length_b   1.000
_cell.length_c   1.000
_cell.angle_alpha   90.00
_cell.angle_beta   90.00
_cell.angle_gamma   90.00
#
_symmetry.space_group_name_H-M   'P 1'
#
loop_
_entity.id
_entity.type
_entity.pdbx_description
1 polymer ?
#
loop_
_entity_poly.entity_id
_entity_poly.type
_entity_poly.pdbx_seq_one_letter_code
_entity_poly.pdbx_strand_id
1 'polypeptide(L)'
;MNNNTIIYMGRLLTFASISFLFAISAFAMPESFDKDELVNKVIQTYGGKKLTELKSLKVHDRYKVFSMDQGPNPMFNSISTLYSTLAIDFNSGRKSVNNWRQDSNGNRLSQILFDGKTGWSINHLRGTHVENSALTADVVGANMMQMIDTILARRLERHRDSVKLISRNSVTGKPIHTLSFVAEKNNQYFLDIDASSGLILRMSKDNDRTTGRVYEYGKHKQIQGLTFATDMNMLVKGKPSFITLSRTIEVNKVNQQSFSIPKASTRLKGLIERSKMSVHQLADRVYLAGEGNNFSIFIDAGDFYIGAGGLPGLKKRLEAVNNYVGSKKPIKEQVIPDHHRGHLGAIKELEEMGASVVIAPAHRNIIESLFVDKQQNKIRVVDNKMHLANGLVEVYNIHTVHAENYLLFFIPSAKLVFSADHFGTNLIAALPGANNTIKSFHSEIERLNIPVQKYAHAHGPRILSHADLEKVLAGYRVKPCPANNKICLD
;
A
#
# COMPACT_ATOMS: atom_id res chain seq x y z
N MET A 1 19.02 34.74 85.68
CA MET A 1 18.11 33.84 86.42
C MET A 1 18.19 32.46 85.78
N ASN A 2 18.70 31.48 86.55
CA ASN A 2 18.57 30.01 86.49
C ASN A 2 18.35 29.31 85.12
N ASN A 3 18.98 28.17 84.79
CA ASN A 3 19.87 27.26 85.50
C ASN A 3 20.45 26.24 84.49
N ASN A 4 21.69 25.84 84.74
CA ASN A 4 22.33 24.52 84.61
C ASN A 4 22.28 23.71 83.30
N THR A 5 23.43 23.43 82.67
CA THR A 5 24.41 22.33 82.92
C THR A 5 23.96 20.98 82.34
N ILE A 6 24.78 20.39 81.46
CA ILE A 6 25.45 19.08 81.63
C ILE A 6 26.08 18.63 80.30
N ILE A 7 27.39 18.34 80.39
CA ILE A 7 28.25 17.63 79.44
C ILE A 7 27.96 16.14 79.55
N TYR A 8 27.89 15.41 78.42
CA TYR A 8 28.20 13.98 78.41
C TYR A 8 29.01 13.57 77.17
N MET A 9 30.23 13.08 77.46
CA MET A 9 31.05 12.28 76.56
C MET A 9 30.32 10.99 76.19
N GLY A 10 30.31 10.66 74.90
CA GLY A 10 29.81 9.39 74.37
C GLY A 10 30.88 8.68 73.54
N ARG A 11 31.38 7.57 74.08
CA ARG A 11 32.44 6.68 73.60
C ARG A 11 32.34 6.27 72.13
N LEU A 12 33.49 6.24 71.45
CA LEU A 12 33.72 5.41 70.26
C LEU A 12 33.57 3.93 70.65
N LEU A 13 32.60 3.27 70.02
CA LEU A 13 32.44 1.81 70.03
C LEU A 13 32.69 1.30 68.61
N THR A 14 33.84 0.64 68.44
CA THR A 14 34.19 -0.19 67.31
C THR A 14 33.25 -1.39 67.25
N PHE A 15 32.28 -1.35 66.34
CA PHE A 15 31.48 -2.54 66.00
C PHE A 15 32.18 -3.29 64.86
N ALA A 16 32.69 -4.47 65.19
CA ALA A 16 33.06 -5.49 64.23
C ALA A 16 31.81 -5.91 63.44
N SER A 17 31.81 -5.64 62.14
CA SER A 17 30.79 -6.12 61.22
C SER A 17 30.98 -7.62 61.00
N ILE A 18 30.20 -8.43 61.71
CA ILE A 18 29.99 -9.84 61.40
C ILE A 18 29.24 -9.90 60.07
N SER A 19 29.95 -10.29 59.01
CA SER A 19 29.37 -10.58 57.70
C SER A 19 28.48 -11.83 57.80
N PHE A 20 27.19 -11.64 58.09
CA PHE A 20 26.18 -12.66 57.82
C PHE A 20 26.03 -12.78 56.30
N LEU A 21 26.66 -13.81 55.73
CA LEU A 21 26.31 -14.35 54.42
C LEU A 21 24.87 -14.86 54.50
N PHE A 22 23.90 -13.98 54.28
CA PHE A 22 22.60 -14.43 53.79
C PHE A 22 22.86 -14.96 52.38
N ALA A 23 22.90 -16.29 52.27
CA ALA A 23 22.64 -16.96 51.01
C ALA A 23 21.24 -16.53 50.57
N ILE A 24 21.18 -15.45 49.79
CA ILE A 24 20.02 -15.14 48.98
C ILE A 24 19.93 -16.36 48.07
N SER A 25 18.99 -17.23 48.39
CA SER A 25 18.52 -18.25 47.46
C SER A 25 18.20 -17.47 46.20
N ALA A 26 19.06 -17.60 45.18
CA ALA A 26 18.69 -17.19 43.85
C ALA A 26 17.40 -17.97 43.58
N PHE A 27 16.26 -17.28 43.65
CA PHE A 27 15.06 -17.79 43.04
C PHE A 27 15.45 -17.97 41.58
N ALA A 28 15.77 -19.20 41.22
CA ALA A 28 15.78 -19.64 39.85
C ALA A 28 14.42 -19.19 39.31
N MET A 29 14.43 -18.15 38.46
CA MET A 29 13.24 -17.81 37.71
C MET A 29 12.84 -19.10 36.99
N PRO A 30 11.58 -19.53 37.10
CA PRO A 30 11.18 -20.81 36.54
C PRO A 30 11.60 -20.89 35.08
N GLU A 31 12.41 -21.90 34.80
CA GLU A 31 12.67 -22.36 33.45
C GLU A 31 11.32 -22.61 32.75
N SER A 32 11.21 -22.09 31.53
CA SER A 32 10.12 -22.30 30.57
C SER A 32 8.76 -21.66 30.88
N PHE A 33 8.61 -20.36 30.58
CA PHE A 33 7.33 -19.93 30.01
C PHE A 33 7.22 -20.59 28.63
N ASP A 34 6.52 -21.71 28.55
CA ASP A 34 6.43 -22.54 27.36
C ASP A 34 5.72 -21.76 26.23
N LYS A 35 6.18 -21.94 25.00
CA LYS A 35 5.54 -21.40 23.80
C LYS A 35 4.06 -21.78 23.79
N ASP A 36 3.74 -23.03 24.11
CA ASP A 36 2.37 -23.53 24.05
C ASP A 36 1.50 -22.93 25.16
N GLU A 37 2.06 -22.64 26.33
CA GLU A 37 1.39 -21.88 27.38
C GLU A 37 1.03 -20.46 26.89
N LEU A 38 1.98 -19.76 26.27
CA LEU A 38 1.73 -18.42 25.73
C LEU A 38 0.67 -18.44 24.61
N VAL A 39 0.74 -19.40 23.69
CA VAL A 39 -0.27 -19.54 22.64
C VAL A 39 -1.64 -19.82 23.27
N ASN A 40 -1.72 -20.76 24.23
CA ASN A 40 -2.98 -21.06 24.94
C ASN A 40 -3.54 -19.83 25.64
N LYS A 41 -2.69 -19.03 26.30
CA LYS A 41 -3.06 -17.76 26.90
C LYS A 41 -3.67 -16.81 25.87
N VAL A 42 -3.00 -16.61 24.73
CA VAL A 42 -3.54 -15.79 23.62
C VAL A 42 -4.90 -16.32 23.19
N ILE A 43 -5.05 -17.61 22.90
CA ILE A 43 -6.31 -18.16 22.40
C ILE A 43 -7.43 -18.01 23.43
N GLN A 44 -7.18 -18.25 24.71
CA GLN A 44 -8.18 -18.04 25.76
C GLN A 44 -8.56 -16.55 25.88
N THR A 45 -7.58 -15.64 25.89
CA THR A 45 -7.81 -14.20 25.92
C THR A 45 -8.66 -13.72 24.74
N TYR A 46 -8.50 -14.32 23.56
CA TYR A 46 -9.27 -14.00 22.36
C TYR A 46 -10.60 -14.77 22.22
N GLY A 47 -11.02 -15.53 23.24
CA GLY A 47 -12.35 -16.15 23.33
C GLY A 47 -12.36 -17.68 23.27
N GLY A 48 -11.20 -18.34 23.30
CA GLY A 48 -11.07 -19.79 23.37
C GLY A 48 -11.82 -20.47 22.22
N LYS A 49 -12.72 -21.39 22.56
CA LYS A 49 -13.55 -22.12 21.59
C LYS A 49 -14.40 -21.19 20.70
N LYS A 50 -14.86 -20.04 21.19
CA LYS A 50 -15.62 -19.08 20.37
C LYS A 50 -14.79 -18.50 19.22
N LEU A 51 -13.47 -18.38 19.41
CA LEU A 51 -12.55 -17.88 18.39
C LEU A 51 -12.44 -18.85 17.22
N THR A 52 -12.29 -20.14 17.53
CA THR A 52 -12.16 -21.20 16.51
C THR A 52 -13.48 -21.47 15.80
N GLU A 53 -14.61 -21.33 16.50
CA GLU A 53 -15.97 -21.50 15.97
C GLU A 53 -16.55 -20.23 15.29
N LEU A 54 -15.76 -19.17 15.13
CA LEU A 54 -16.21 -17.92 14.50
C LEU A 54 -16.67 -18.16 13.05
N LYS A 55 -17.97 -17.99 12.80
CA LYS A 55 -18.64 -18.27 11.52
C LYS A 55 -18.56 -17.10 10.55
N SER A 56 -18.74 -15.87 11.03
CA SER A 56 -18.65 -14.67 10.20
C SER A 56 -18.20 -13.45 10.99
N LEU A 57 -17.62 -12.48 10.30
CA LEU A 57 -17.17 -11.22 10.89
C LEU A 57 -17.43 -10.06 9.93
N LYS A 58 -17.95 -8.95 10.48
CA LYS A 58 -18.04 -7.68 9.78
C LYS A 58 -17.31 -6.61 10.58
N VAL A 59 -16.42 -5.87 9.94
CA VAL A 59 -15.65 -4.80 10.58
C VAL A 59 -15.82 -3.52 9.78
N HIS A 60 -16.30 -2.48 10.46
CA HIS A 60 -16.43 -1.13 9.94
C HIS A 60 -15.34 -0.28 10.55
N ASP A 61 -14.44 0.22 9.72
CA ASP A 61 -13.34 1.07 10.15
C ASP A 61 -13.39 2.42 9.47
N ARG A 62 -13.00 3.45 10.23
CA ARG A 62 -12.70 4.78 9.71
C ARG A 62 -11.23 5.06 9.93
N TYR A 63 -10.56 5.57 8.91
CA TYR A 63 -9.14 5.83 8.93
C TYR A 63 -8.81 7.24 8.44
N LYS A 64 -7.75 7.81 9.01
CA LYS A 64 -6.85 8.68 8.23
C LYS A 64 -5.78 7.82 7.59
N VAL A 65 -5.64 7.94 6.28
CA VAL A 65 -4.63 7.21 5.49
C VAL A 65 -3.58 8.19 5.02
N PHE A 66 -2.33 7.92 5.38
CA PHE A 66 -1.14 8.64 4.97
C PHE A 66 -0.45 7.80 3.89
N SER A 67 -0.61 8.22 2.65
CA SER A 67 -0.02 7.54 1.50
C SER A 67 1.41 8.03 1.31
N MET A 68 2.38 7.29 1.87
CA MET A 68 3.78 7.65 1.85
C MET A 68 4.31 7.79 0.42
N ASP A 69 4.97 8.92 0.12
CA ASP A 69 5.54 9.21 -1.20
C ASP A 69 4.48 9.19 -2.33
N GLN A 70 3.22 9.51 -2.02
CA GLN A 70 2.09 9.58 -2.96
C GLN A 70 1.39 10.95 -2.92
N GLY A 71 2.04 11.95 -2.30
CA GLY A 71 1.53 13.32 -2.32
C GLY A 71 1.68 13.96 -3.69
N PRO A 72 1.11 15.15 -3.89
CA PRO A 72 1.40 15.95 -5.07
C PRO A 72 2.86 16.44 -5.07
N ASN A 73 3.49 16.54 -3.90
CA ASN A 73 4.88 16.94 -3.71
C ASN A 73 5.66 15.88 -2.93
N PRO A 74 6.93 15.57 -3.27
CA PRO A 74 7.73 14.58 -2.54
C PRO A 74 7.99 14.92 -1.07
N MET A 75 7.79 16.18 -0.66
CA MET A 75 7.96 16.61 0.73
C MET A 75 6.77 16.26 1.64
N PHE A 76 5.59 16.00 1.06
CA PHE A 76 4.36 15.79 1.82
C PHE A 76 3.66 14.50 1.39
N ASN A 77 3.12 13.77 2.35
CA ASN A 77 2.26 12.62 2.04
C ASN A 77 0.86 13.08 1.68
N SER A 78 0.20 12.37 0.74
CA SER A 78 -1.23 12.53 0.57
C SER A 78 -1.96 11.98 1.81
N ILE A 79 -2.89 12.78 2.34
CA ILE A 79 -3.73 12.40 3.47
C ILE A 79 -5.16 12.27 2.95
N SER A 80 -5.78 11.14 3.24
CA SER A 80 -7.15 10.84 2.80
C SER A 80 -7.98 10.29 3.96
N THR A 81 -9.29 10.44 3.83
CA THR A 81 -10.24 9.75 4.73
C THR A 81 -10.69 8.47 4.04
N LEU A 82 -10.69 7.36 4.77
CA LEU A 82 -11.16 6.07 4.28
C LEU A 82 -12.14 5.46 5.26
N TYR A 83 -13.34 5.17 4.79
CA TYR A 83 -14.34 4.36 5.47
C TYR A 83 -14.32 2.99 4.80
N SER A 84 -13.99 1.95 5.55
CA SER A 84 -13.82 0.60 5.02
C SER A 84 -14.74 -0.36 5.76
N THR A 85 -15.42 -1.22 5.02
CA THR A 85 -16.21 -2.33 5.59
C THR A 85 -15.68 -3.63 5.05
N LEU A 86 -15.12 -4.46 5.92
CA LEU A 86 -14.79 -5.86 5.64
C LEU A 86 -15.95 -6.74 6.08
N ALA A 87 -16.38 -7.65 5.21
CA ALA A 87 -17.30 -8.73 5.56
C ALA A 87 -16.65 -10.07 5.18
N ILE A 88 -16.68 -11.03 6.11
CA ILE A 88 -16.13 -12.37 5.92
C ILE A 88 -17.16 -13.40 6.38
N ASP A 89 -17.42 -14.38 5.54
CA ASP A 89 -18.08 -15.63 5.90
C ASP A 89 -17.01 -16.74 5.86
N PHE A 90 -16.63 -17.24 7.04
CA PHE A 90 -15.54 -18.20 7.17
C PHE A 90 -15.95 -19.61 6.71
N ASN A 91 -17.25 -19.91 6.68
CA ASN A 91 -17.74 -21.23 6.27
C ASN A 91 -17.73 -21.37 4.74
N SER A 92 -18.18 -20.34 4.04
CA SER A 92 -18.22 -20.34 2.56
C SER A 92 -16.98 -19.74 1.90
N GLY A 93 -16.09 -19.10 2.68
CA GLY A 93 -14.91 -18.41 2.16
C GLY A 93 -15.21 -17.08 1.46
N ARG A 94 -16.47 -16.62 1.47
CA ARG A 94 -16.89 -15.37 0.84
C ARG A 94 -16.35 -14.16 1.59
N LYS A 95 -15.87 -13.18 0.84
CA LYS A 95 -15.25 -11.96 1.40
C LYS A 95 -15.61 -10.75 0.58
N SER A 96 -15.78 -9.62 1.26
CA SER A 96 -16.08 -8.35 0.63
C SER A 96 -15.36 -7.24 1.36
N VAL A 97 -14.79 -6.30 0.62
CA VAL A 97 -14.27 -5.03 1.15
C VAL A 97 -14.93 -3.91 0.38
N ASN A 98 -15.77 -3.13 1.05
CA ASN A 98 -16.37 -1.92 0.51
C ASN A 98 -15.65 -0.70 1.08
N ASN A 99 -15.28 0.24 0.22
CA ASN A 99 -14.46 1.39 0.57
C ASN A 99 -15.10 2.68 0.05
N TRP A 100 -15.27 3.65 0.95
CA TRP A 100 -15.51 5.05 0.64
C TRP A 100 -14.27 5.87 0.96
N ARG A 101 -13.62 6.38 -0.09
CA ARG A 101 -12.39 7.18 -0.01
C ARG A 101 -12.68 8.60 -0.45
N GLN A 102 -12.11 9.56 0.28
CA GLN A 102 -12.17 10.98 -0.04
C GLN A 102 -10.76 11.58 0.05
N ASP A 103 -10.33 12.21 -1.04
CA ASP A 103 -9.02 12.85 -1.17
C ASP A 103 -9.05 13.95 -2.25
N SER A 104 -7.88 14.51 -2.57
CA SER A 104 -7.72 15.53 -3.61
C SER A 104 -8.14 15.05 -5.00
N ASN A 105 -8.14 13.74 -5.27
CA ASN A 105 -8.58 13.16 -6.52
C ASN A 105 -10.12 13.06 -6.61
N GLY A 106 -10.81 13.33 -5.49
CA GLY A 106 -12.26 13.33 -5.38
C GLY A 106 -12.76 12.18 -4.49
N ASN A 107 -13.96 11.71 -4.79
CA ASN A 107 -14.63 10.69 -4.02
C ASN A 107 -14.66 9.35 -4.78
N ARG A 108 -14.41 8.25 -4.08
CA ARG A 108 -14.49 6.90 -4.64
C ARG A 108 -15.26 5.96 -3.71
N LEU A 109 -16.38 5.43 -4.21
CA LEU A 109 -17.09 4.31 -3.60
C LEU A 109 -16.85 3.05 -4.43
N SER A 110 -16.07 2.11 -3.90
CA SER A 110 -15.72 0.88 -4.61
C SER A 110 -15.71 -0.32 -3.70
N GLN A 111 -16.04 -1.48 -4.27
CA GLN A 111 -16.04 -2.74 -3.55
C GLN A 111 -15.23 -3.79 -4.33
N ILE A 112 -14.44 -4.57 -3.60
CA ILE A 112 -13.89 -5.84 -4.10
C ILE A 112 -14.59 -6.98 -3.37
N LEU A 113 -14.93 -8.02 -4.11
CA LEU A 113 -15.78 -9.12 -3.63
C LEU A 113 -15.23 -10.44 -4.17
N PHE A 114 -15.19 -11.46 -3.33
CA PHE A 114 -15.12 -12.86 -3.74
C PHE A 114 -16.40 -13.55 -3.26
N ASP A 115 -17.22 -13.99 -4.20
CA ASP A 115 -18.55 -14.54 -3.92
C ASP A 115 -18.55 -16.05 -3.58
N GLY A 116 -17.37 -16.64 -3.44
CA GLY A 116 -17.17 -18.08 -3.20
C GLY A 116 -16.65 -18.81 -4.43
N LYS A 117 -16.83 -18.22 -5.62
CA LYS A 117 -16.37 -18.77 -6.90
C LYS A 117 -15.64 -17.73 -7.74
N THR A 118 -16.17 -16.52 -7.81
CA THR A 118 -15.74 -15.46 -8.73
C THR A 118 -15.35 -14.20 -7.97
N GLY A 119 -14.27 -13.57 -8.44
CA GLY A 119 -13.79 -12.28 -7.98
C GLY A 119 -14.42 -11.12 -8.76
N TRP A 120 -14.83 -10.07 -8.07
CA TRP A 120 -15.52 -8.91 -8.65
C TRP A 120 -14.94 -7.59 -8.17
N SER A 121 -14.73 -6.68 -9.12
CA SER A 121 -14.47 -5.26 -8.87
C SER A 121 -15.73 -4.46 -9.17
N ILE A 122 -16.23 -3.70 -8.20
CA ILE A 122 -17.48 -2.95 -8.29
C ILE A 122 -17.20 -1.46 -8.07
N ASN A 123 -17.71 -0.62 -8.96
CA ASN A 123 -17.69 0.83 -8.83
C ASN A 123 -19.13 1.34 -8.63
N HIS A 124 -19.47 1.67 -7.39
CA HIS A 124 -20.82 2.08 -7.02
C HIS A 124 -21.19 3.47 -7.56
N LEU A 125 -20.22 4.39 -7.67
CA LEU A 125 -20.47 5.74 -8.21
C LEU A 125 -20.73 5.72 -9.73
N ARG A 126 -20.20 4.73 -10.44
CA ARG A 126 -20.46 4.51 -11.87
C ARG A 126 -21.62 3.54 -12.12
N GLY A 127 -22.06 2.81 -11.10
CA GLY A 127 -23.05 1.75 -11.25
C GLY A 127 -22.53 0.62 -12.15
N THR A 128 -21.27 0.22 -12.02
CA THR A 128 -20.68 -0.83 -12.86
C THR A 128 -19.97 -1.90 -12.04
N HIS A 129 -19.86 -3.10 -12.61
CA HIS A 129 -19.05 -4.18 -12.05
C HIS A 129 -18.32 -4.94 -13.15
N VAL A 130 -17.19 -5.54 -12.81
CA VAL A 130 -16.39 -6.36 -13.72
C VAL A 130 -15.80 -7.55 -12.98
N GLU A 131 -15.77 -8.68 -13.66
CA GLU A 131 -15.08 -9.87 -13.19
C GLU A 131 -13.57 -9.62 -13.15
N ASN A 132 -12.92 -10.09 -12.09
CA ASN A 132 -11.50 -9.91 -11.88
C ASN A 132 -10.91 -11.18 -11.25
N SER A 133 -10.28 -12.02 -12.08
CA SER A 133 -9.68 -13.29 -11.68
C SER A 133 -8.58 -13.16 -10.64
N ALA A 134 -7.96 -11.98 -10.48
CA ALA A 134 -6.98 -11.72 -9.44
C ALA A 134 -7.60 -11.61 -8.02
N LEU A 135 -8.92 -11.43 -7.92
CA LEU A 135 -9.63 -11.32 -6.65
C LEU A 135 -10.09 -12.70 -6.18
N THR A 136 -9.19 -13.45 -5.56
CA THR A 136 -9.47 -14.76 -5.00
C THR A 136 -9.85 -14.68 -3.51
N ALA A 137 -10.27 -15.81 -2.93
CA ALA A 137 -10.53 -15.95 -1.49
C ALA A 137 -9.36 -15.45 -0.63
N ASP A 138 -8.12 -15.68 -1.06
CA ASP A 138 -6.92 -15.28 -0.31
C ASP A 138 -6.59 -13.80 -0.45
N VAL A 139 -7.02 -13.16 -1.54
CA VAL A 139 -6.66 -11.78 -1.89
C VAL A 139 -7.67 -10.79 -1.29
N VAL A 140 -8.97 -11.07 -1.41
CA VAL A 140 -10.00 -10.15 -0.94
C VAL A 140 -9.95 -10.00 0.57
N GLY A 141 -9.68 -8.78 1.05
CA GLY A 141 -9.59 -8.47 2.48
C GLY A 141 -8.26 -8.83 3.15
N ALA A 142 -7.27 -9.39 2.44
CA ALA A 142 -6.02 -9.87 3.02
C ALA A 142 -5.29 -8.83 3.90
N ASN A 143 -5.24 -7.58 3.42
CA ASN A 143 -4.59 -6.47 4.14
C ASN A 143 -5.41 -6.00 5.34
N MET A 144 -6.74 -5.97 5.23
CA MET A 144 -7.59 -5.53 6.34
C MET A 144 -7.71 -6.61 7.43
N MET A 145 -7.63 -7.89 7.06
CA MET A 145 -7.56 -8.99 8.02
C MET A 145 -6.29 -8.95 8.88
N GLN A 146 -5.20 -8.40 8.37
CA GLN A 146 -3.98 -8.13 9.15
C GLN A 146 -4.18 -7.04 10.19
N MET A 147 -5.15 -6.15 10.01
CA MET A 147 -5.47 -5.05 10.92
C MET A 147 -6.42 -5.47 12.05
N ILE A 148 -6.74 -6.75 12.18
CA ILE A 148 -7.68 -7.28 13.17
C ILE A 148 -6.96 -8.37 13.97
N ASP A 149 -6.57 -8.03 15.19
CA ASP A 149 -5.84 -8.89 16.12
C ASP A 149 -6.56 -10.22 16.41
N THR A 150 -7.89 -10.23 16.50
CA THR A 150 -8.68 -11.45 16.64
C THR A 150 -8.50 -12.42 15.47
N ILE A 151 -8.38 -11.90 14.24
CA ILE A 151 -8.10 -12.74 13.07
C ILE A 151 -6.67 -13.28 13.14
N LEU A 152 -5.73 -12.49 13.68
CA LEU A 152 -4.36 -12.96 13.92
C LEU A 152 -4.29 -14.05 14.99
N ALA A 153 -5.01 -13.91 16.10
CA ALA A 153 -5.10 -14.95 17.13
C ALA A 153 -5.70 -16.25 16.55
N ARG A 154 -6.78 -16.14 15.77
CA ARG A 154 -7.35 -17.31 15.08
C ARG A 154 -6.36 -17.93 14.09
N ARG A 155 -5.60 -17.11 13.36
CA ARG A 155 -4.58 -17.59 12.42
C ARG A 155 -3.42 -18.26 13.16
N LEU A 156 -2.97 -17.71 14.28
CA LEU A 156 -1.95 -18.31 15.15
C LEU A 156 -2.37 -19.73 15.56
N GLU A 157 -3.62 -19.90 16.00
CA GLU A 157 -4.15 -21.21 16.39
C GLU A 157 -4.12 -22.24 15.25
N ARG A 158 -4.55 -21.84 14.04
CA ARG A 158 -4.55 -22.74 12.88
C ARG A 158 -3.15 -23.17 12.42
N HIS A 159 -2.13 -22.41 12.81
CA HIS A 159 -0.74 -22.62 12.41
C HIS A 159 0.16 -22.90 13.62
N ARG A 160 -0.42 -23.43 14.70
CA ARG A 160 0.23 -23.70 15.99
C ARG A 160 1.52 -24.50 15.85
N ASP A 161 1.54 -25.48 14.95
CA ASP A 161 2.69 -26.36 14.71
C ASP A 161 3.93 -25.60 14.19
N SER A 162 3.71 -24.48 13.50
CA SER A 162 4.79 -23.62 12.98
C SER A 162 5.26 -22.57 13.98
N VAL A 163 4.59 -22.43 15.12
CA VAL A 163 4.88 -21.35 16.07
C VAL A 163 6.25 -21.55 16.69
N LYS A 164 6.99 -20.45 16.86
CA LYS A 164 8.25 -20.37 17.60
C LYS A 164 8.22 -19.19 18.56
N LEU A 165 8.79 -19.35 19.75
CA LEU A 165 9.09 -18.25 20.64
C LEU A 165 10.42 -17.62 20.21
N ILE A 166 10.41 -16.34 19.86
CA ILE A 166 11.57 -15.62 19.32
C ILE A 166 12.31 -14.84 20.40
N SER A 167 11.57 -14.21 21.31
CA SER A 167 12.18 -13.40 22.37
C SER A 167 11.27 -13.28 23.59
N ARG A 168 11.91 -12.98 24.74
CA ARG A 168 11.26 -12.59 25.99
C ARG A 168 11.87 -11.27 26.43
N ASN A 169 11.10 -10.20 26.38
CA ASN A 169 11.54 -8.86 26.72
C ASN A 169 10.67 -8.28 27.84
N SER A 170 11.16 -7.22 28.48
CA SER A 170 10.36 -6.38 29.38
C SER A 170 10.42 -4.95 28.87
N VAL A 171 9.26 -4.33 28.65
CA VAL A 171 9.17 -2.92 28.24
C VAL A 171 8.35 -2.20 29.30
N THR A 172 8.95 -1.21 29.96
CA THR A 172 8.35 -0.45 31.07
C THR A 172 7.73 -1.34 32.15
N GLY A 173 8.36 -2.48 32.45
CA GLY A 173 7.91 -3.45 33.44
C GLY A 173 6.84 -4.43 32.96
N LYS A 174 6.35 -4.31 31.72
CA LYS A 174 5.42 -5.28 31.12
C LYS A 174 6.20 -6.39 30.40
N PRO A 175 5.91 -7.68 30.67
CA PRO A 175 6.53 -8.77 29.94
C PRO A 175 5.97 -8.84 28.52
N ILE A 176 6.82 -8.62 27.52
CA ILE A 176 6.46 -8.69 26.11
C ILE A 176 7.24 -9.83 25.47
N HIS A 177 6.52 -10.87 25.02
CA HIS A 177 7.09 -12.02 24.35
C HIS A 177 6.75 -11.99 22.86
N THR A 178 7.72 -12.28 22.00
CA THR A 178 7.49 -12.32 20.55
C THR A 178 7.33 -13.77 20.09
N LEU A 179 6.17 -14.07 19.49
CA LEU A 179 5.92 -15.31 18.78
C LEU A 179 6.11 -15.10 17.27
N SER A 180 6.62 -16.09 16.57
CA SER A 180 6.58 -16.14 15.11
C SER A 180 5.86 -17.38 14.62
N PHE A 181 5.25 -17.31 13.44
CA PHE A 181 4.63 -18.46 12.80
C PHE A 181 4.54 -18.25 11.29
N VAL A 182 4.38 -19.34 10.54
CA VAL A 182 4.26 -19.33 9.08
C VAL A 182 2.82 -19.69 8.72
N ALA A 183 2.13 -18.80 8.00
CA ALA A 183 0.79 -19.06 7.49
C ALA A 183 0.80 -19.51 6.03
N GLU A 184 -0.39 -19.60 5.43
CA GLU A 184 -0.59 -20.04 4.06
C GLU A 184 0.30 -19.25 3.07
N LYS A 185 0.86 -19.95 2.06
CA LYS A 185 1.81 -19.38 1.08
C LYS A 185 3.11 -18.84 1.69
N ASN A 186 3.65 -19.54 2.70
CA ASN A 186 4.89 -19.20 3.40
C ASN A 186 4.90 -17.76 3.96
N ASN A 187 3.74 -17.29 4.40
CA ASN A 187 3.59 -15.96 4.94
C ASN A 187 4.10 -15.93 6.39
N GLN A 188 5.29 -15.40 6.62
CA GLN A 188 5.83 -15.20 7.96
C GLN A 188 5.02 -14.13 8.74
N TYR A 189 4.87 -14.32 10.04
CA TYR A 189 4.33 -13.35 10.98
C TYR A 189 5.19 -13.31 12.24
N PHE A 190 5.25 -12.13 12.86
CA PHE A 190 5.81 -11.93 14.19
C PHE A 190 4.82 -11.12 15.03
N LEU A 191 4.37 -11.69 16.15
CA LEU A 191 3.41 -11.09 17.07
C LEU A 191 4.09 -10.78 18.39
N ASP A 192 3.99 -9.52 18.84
CA ASP A 192 4.39 -9.16 20.20
C ASP A 192 3.18 -9.28 21.11
N ILE A 193 3.32 -10.09 22.14
CA ILE A 193 2.26 -10.47 23.07
C ILE A 193 2.60 -9.91 24.44
N ASP A 194 1.64 -9.24 25.08
CA ASP A 194 1.70 -9.02 26.53
C ASP A 194 1.53 -10.36 27.23
N ALA A 195 2.61 -10.91 27.78
CA ALA A 195 2.61 -12.26 28.34
C ALA A 195 1.69 -12.41 29.56
N SER A 196 1.44 -11.31 30.29
CA SER A 196 0.55 -11.32 31.45
C SER A 196 -0.91 -11.49 31.04
N SER A 197 -1.32 -10.77 29.98
CA SER A 197 -2.73 -10.71 29.54
C SER A 197 -3.06 -11.62 28.35
N GLY A 198 -2.06 -12.03 27.55
CA GLY A 198 -2.26 -12.73 26.28
C GLY A 198 -2.73 -11.82 25.12
N LEU A 199 -2.74 -10.50 25.30
CA LEU A 199 -3.14 -9.56 24.26
C LEU A 199 -2.05 -9.41 23.19
N ILE A 200 -2.45 -9.42 21.92
CA ILE A 200 -1.55 -9.08 20.81
C ILE A 200 -1.42 -7.56 20.81
N LEU A 201 -0.19 -7.08 20.99
CA LEU A 201 0.14 -5.65 20.99
C LEU A 201 0.61 -5.17 19.61
N ARG A 202 1.38 -6.00 18.90
CA ARG A 202 1.93 -5.65 17.58
C ARG A 202 2.04 -6.83 16.62
N MET A 203 2.03 -6.54 15.32
CA MET A 203 2.29 -7.50 14.24
C MET A 203 3.22 -6.92 13.16
N SER A 204 4.08 -7.77 12.59
CA SER A 204 4.87 -7.50 11.37
C SER A 204 5.07 -8.76 10.56
N LYS A 205 5.57 -8.56 9.35
CA LYS A 205 6.11 -9.59 8.47
C LYS A 205 7.59 -9.91 8.71
N ASP A 206 8.31 -8.97 9.30
CA ASP A 206 9.74 -9.06 9.56
C ASP A 206 10.02 -9.00 11.06
N ASN A 207 11.08 -9.70 11.51
CA ASN A 207 11.50 -9.63 12.91
C ASN A 207 12.07 -8.24 13.24
N ASP A 208 12.81 -7.66 12.28
CA ASP A 208 13.20 -6.26 12.33
C ASP A 208 12.00 -5.37 12.00
N ARG A 209 11.56 -4.62 13.01
CA ARG A 209 10.37 -3.76 12.94
C ARG A 209 10.65 -2.40 12.32
N THR A 210 11.91 -2.08 12.04
CA THR A 210 12.31 -0.74 11.55
C THR A 210 12.19 -0.59 10.04
N THR A 211 12.23 -1.71 9.31
CA THR A 211 12.33 -1.72 7.84
C THR A 211 10.99 -1.95 7.14
N GLY A 212 10.03 -2.56 7.83
CA GLY A 212 8.75 -3.02 7.27
C GLY A 212 7.50 -2.29 7.79
N ARG A 213 6.35 -2.95 7.56
CA ARG A 213 5.06 -2.55 8.14
C ARG A 213 4.93 -3.07 9.56
N VAL A 214 4.49 -2.22 10.46
CA VAL A 214 4.15 -2.58 11.84
C VAL A 214 2.70 -2.20 12.08
N TYR A 215 1.93 -3.13 12.62
CA TYR A 215 0.56 -2.90 13.05
C TYR A 215 0.56 -2.89 14.56
N GLU A 216 0.04 -1.84 15.17
CA GLU A 216 -0.08 -1.68 16.61
C GLU A 216 -1.55 -1.78 17.00
N TYR A 217 -1.83 -2.54 18.06
CA TYR A 217 -3.17 -2.85 18.53
C TYR A 217 -3.33 -2.35 19.96
N GLY A 218 -4.42 -1.62 20.20
CA GLY A 218 -4.73 -1.09 21.52
C GLY A 218 -6.22 -0.98 21.78
N LYS A 219 -6.55 -0.52 23.00
CA LYS A 219 -7.92 -0.34 23.48
C LYS A 219 -8.78 -1.59 23.23
N HIS A 220 -8.27 -2.75 23.64
CA HIS A 220 -8.94 -4.03 23.46
C HIS A 220 -10.29 -4.05 24.19
N LYS A 221 -11.33 -4.61 23.54
CA LYS A 221 -12.68 -4.75 24.08
C LYS A 221 -13.23 -6.14 23.79
N GLN A 222 -14.06 -6.63 24.70
CA GLN A 222 -14.81 -7.86 24.54
C GLN A 222 -16.13 -7.59 23.79
N ILE A 223 -16.38 -8.35 22.71
CA ILE A 223 -17.59 -8.25 21.89
C ILE A 223 -18.11 -9.67 21.68
N GLN A 224 -19.26 -9.99 22.27
CA GLN A 224 -19.86 -11.34 22.25
C GLN A 224 -18.93 -12.47 22.75
N GLY A 225 -17.99 -12.14 23.64
CA GLY A 225 -17.00 -13.08 24.20
C GLY A 225 -15.78 -13.33 23.31
N LEU A 226 -15.52 -12.44 22.35
CA LEU A 226 -14.26 -12.36 21.59
C LEU A 226 -13.58 -11.02 21.89
N THR A 227 -12.26 -11.04 22.06
CA THR A 227 -11.47 -9.81 22.23
C THR A 227 -11.10 -9.22 20.88
N PHE A 228 -11.21 -7.89 20.74
CA PHE A 228 -10.77 -7.12 19.58
C PHE A 228 -10.08 -5.83 20.00
N ALA A 229 -9.00 -5.46 19.32
CA ALA A 229 -8.46 -4.11 19.37
C ALA A 229 -9.38 -3.13 18.63
N THR A 230 -9.77 -2.05 19.30
CA THR A 230 -10.56 -0.95 18.70
C THR A 230 -9.71 0.21 18.21
N ASP A 231 -8.42 0.23 18.61
CA ASP A 231 -7.40 1.12 18.10
C ASP A 231 -6.38 0.28 17.32
N MET A 232 -6.25 0.54 16.01
CA MET A 232 -5.26 -0.12 15.16
C MET A 232 -4.51 0.93 14.35
N ASN A 233 -3.20 0.98 14.50
CA ASN A 233 -2.37 1.92 13.76
C ASN A 233 -1.33 1.16 12.95
N MET A 234 -1.26 1.43 11.65
CA MET A 234 -0.24 0.88 10.78
C MET A 234 0.83 1.93 10.54
N LEU A 235 2.06 1.57 10.88
CA LEU A 235 3.27 2.35 10.62
C LEU A 235 4.09 1.68 9.51
N VAL A 236 4.81 2.49 8.74
CA VAL A 236 5.81 2.03 7.79
C VAL A 236 7.10 2.80 8.06
N LYS A 237 8.16 2.09 8.44
CA LYS A 237 9.42 2.73 8.87
C LYS A 237 9.21 3.79 9.95
N GLY A 238 8.37 3.49 10.94
CA GLY A 238 8.01 4.39 12.04
C GLY A 238 7.07 5.55 11.69
N LYS A 239 6.69 5.73 10.42
CA LYS A 239 5.79 6.80 10.00
C LYS A 239 4.34 6.30 9.88
N PRO A 240 3.33 7.12 10.25
CA PRO A 240 1.93 6.78 10.07
C PRO A 240 1.59 6.40 8.64
N SER A 241 0.75 5.36 8.48
CA SER A 241 0.15 4.99 7.21
C SER A 241 -1.36 4.78 7.31
N PHE A 242 -1.84 4.06 8.33
CA PHE A 242 -3.27 4.00 8.66
C PHE A 242 -3.44 4.33 10.14
N ILE A 243 -4.28 5.31 10.44
CA ILE A 243 -4.63 5.68 11.81
C ILE A 243 -6.14 5.46 11.98
N THR A 244 -6.52 4.56 12.89
CA THR A 244 -7.93 4.27 13.16
C THR A 244 -8.57 5.44 13.91
N LEU A 245 -9.66 5.97 13.36
CA LEU A 245 -10.51 6.96 14.01
C LEU A 245 -11.62 6.27 14.82
N SER A 246 -12.21 5.24 14.23
CA SER A 246 -13.24 4.42 14.88
C SER A 246 -13.33 3.04 14.24
N ARG A 247 -13.74 2.08 15.06
CA ARG A 247 -13.97 0.69 14.66
C ARG A 247 -15.26 0.16 15.29
N THR A 248 -16.12 -0.43 14.48
CA THR A 248 -17.30 -1.18 14.92
C THR A 248 -17.24 -2.60 14.37
N ILE A 249 -17.62 -3.57 15.19
CA ILE A 249 -17.48 -5.00 14.88
C ILE A 249 -18.82 -5.71 15.08
N GLU A 250 -19.21 -6.50 14.09
CA GLU A 250 -20.36 -7.40 14.15
C GLU A 250 -19.88 -8.85 14.03
N VAL A 251 -20.09 -9.63 15.09
CA VAL A 251 -19.72 -11.05 15.17
C VAL A 251 -20.92 -11.89 14.78
N ASN A 252 -20.70 -12.89 13.91
CA ASN A 252 -21.73 -13.83 13.45
C ASN A 252 -22.99 -13.15 12.86
N LYS A 253 -22.82 -11.91 12.37
CA LYS A 253 -23.87 -11.07 11.77
C LYS A 253 -23.35 -10.52 10.44
N VAL A 254 -23.35 -11.35 9.39
CA VAL A 254 -23.07 -10.90 8.02
C VAL A 254 -24.28 -11.20 7.15
N ASN A 255 -24.83 -10.15 6.53
CA ASN A 255 -25.94 -10.28 5.58
C ASN A 255 -25.41 -10.78 4.22
N GLN A 256 -26.14 -11.70 3.58
CA GLN A 256 -25.89 -12.18 2.21
C GLN A 256 -25.71 -11.03 1.21
N GLN A 257 -26.39 -9.89 1.42
CA GLN A 257 -26.24 -8.70 0.57
C GLN A 257 -24.80 -8.15 0.55
N SER A 258 -24.01 -8.36 1.62
CA SER A 258 -22.59 -7.95 1.65
C SER A 258 -21.74 -8.68 0.61
N PHE A 259 -22.22 -9.81 0.10
CA PHE A 259 -21.58 -10.63 -0.92
C PHE A 259 -22.31 -10.59 -2.27
N SER A 260 -23.22 -9.65 -2.46
CA SER A 260 -24.01 -9.52 -3.69
C SER A 260 -23.52 -8.39 -4.58
N ILE A 261 -23.65 -8.58 -5.89
CA ILE A 261 -23.46 -7.52 -6.87
C ILE A 261 -24.75 -6.66 -6.90
N PRO A 262 -24.66 -5.32 -6.90
CA PRO A 262 -25.85 -4.48 -6.99
C PRO A 262 -26.66 -4.77 -8.25
N LYS A 263 -27.96 -5.06 -8.10
CA LYS A 263 -28.86 -5.43 -9.21
C LYS A 263 -28.91 -4.37 -10.32
N ALA A 264 -28.85 -3.09 -9.96
CA ALA A 264 -28.88 -1.97 -10.91
C ALA A 264 -27.53 -1.68 -11.58
N SER A 265 -26.48 -2.45 -11.29
CA SER A 265 -25.15 -2.21 -11.87
C SER A 265 -24.96 -2.90 -13.21
N THR A 266 -24.28 -2.21 -14.13
CA THR A 266 -23.96 -2.71 -15.46
C THR A 266 -22.70 -3.57 -15.44
N ARG A 267 -22.80 -4.81 -15.93
CA ARG A 267 -21.64 -5.69 -16.12
C ARG A 267 -20.77 -5.17 -17.27
N LEU A 268 -19.49 -4.97 -17.01
CA LEU A 268 -18.50 -4.63 -18.04
C LEU A 268 -17.96 -5.89 -18.72
N LYS A 269 -17.47 -5.74 -19.96
CA LYS A 269 -16.98 -6.85 -20.80
C LYS A 269 -15.81 -7.65 -20.21
N GLY A 270 -15.08 -7.10 -19.24
CA GLY A 270 -13.91 -7.73 -18.64
C GLY A 270 -12.70 -6.79 -18.58
N LEU A 271 -11.60 -7.36 -18.11
CA LEU A 271 -10.28 -6.74 -18.10
C LEU A 271 -9.46 -7.23 -19.28
N ILE A 272 -8.60 -6.36 -19.81
CA ILE A 272 -7.65 -6.72 -20.85
C ILE A 272 -6.64 -7.71 -20.27
N GLU A 273 -6.44 -8.80 -21.01
CA GLU A 273 -5.43 -9.80 -20.70
C GLU A 273 -4.04 -9.19 -20.87
N ARG A 274 -3.23 -9.32 -19.83
CA ARG A 274 -1.91 -8.68 -19.74
C ARG A 274 -0.94 -9.47 -18.89
N SER A 275 -1.18 -10.76 -18.65
CA SER A 275 -0.26 -11.60 -17.88
C SER A 275 1.07 -11.87 -18.58
N LYS A 276 1.17 -11.60 -19.89
CA LYS A 276 2.36 -11.85 -20.71
C LYS A 276 2.94 -10.54 -21.24
N MET A 277 4.26 -10.53 -21.44
CA MET A 277 4.97 -9.47 -22.15
C MET A 277 4.37 -9.27 -23.54
N SER A 278 4.13 -8.00 -23.87
CA SER A 278 3.58 -7.57 -25.16
C SER A 278 4.34 -6.34 -25.64
N VAL A 279 4.43 -6.19 -26.97
CA VAL A 279 4.99 -5.00 -27.64
C VAL A 279 3.97 -4.53 -28.66
N HIS A 280 3.61 -3.26 -28.60
CA HIS A 280 2.66 -2.60 -29.48
C HIS A 280 3.35 -1.44 -30.19
N GLN A 281 3.48 -1.52 -31.51
CA GLN A 281 3.90 -0.38 -32.31
C GLN A 281 2.72 0.59 -32.49
N LEU A 282 2.85 1.80 -31.97
CA LEU A 282 1.76 2.80 -31.91
C LEU A 282 1.81 3.83 -33.04
N ALA A 283 2.99 3.98 -33.64
CA ALA A 283 3.31 4.79 -34.80
C ALA A 283 4.68 4.34 -35.34
N ASP A 284 5.14 4.94 -36.44
CA ASP A 284 6.53 4.77 -36.86
C ASP A 284 7.47 5.10 -35.70
N ARG A 285 8.41 4.17 -35.40
CA ARG A 285 9.42 4.32 -34.34
C ARG A 285 8.90 4.47 -32.91
N VAL A 286 7.61 4.23 -32.64
CA VAL A 286 6.99 4.35 -31.30
C VAL A 286 6.47 3.02 -30.83
N TYR A 287 6.98 2.53 -29.70
CA TYR A 287 6.63 1.23 -29.14
C TYR A 287 6.18 1.34 -27.68
N LEU A 288 5.05 0.73 -27.34
CA LEU A 288 4.60 0.52 -25.97
C LEU A 288 4.81 -0.95 -25.63
N ALA A 289 5.58 -1.23 -24.58
CA ALA A 289 5.86 -2.60 -24.17
C ALA A 289 5.56 -2.81 -22.69
N GLY A 290 5.11 -4.00 -22.31
CA GLY A 290 4.85 -4.33 -20.91
C GLY A 290 4.14 -5.64 -20.66
N GLU A 291 4.12 -5.99 -19.37
CA GLU A 291 3.39 -7.11 -18.78
C GLU A 291 2.79 -6.69 -17.44
N GLY A 292 1.71 -7.34 -17.02
CA GLY A 292 0.97 -7.02 -15.82
C GLY A 292 0.48 -5.58 -15.83
N ASN A 293 0.91 -4.78 -14.86
CA ASN A 293 0.62 -3.34 -14.80
C ASN A 293 1.86 -2.49 -15.06
N ASN A 294 2.90 -3.05 -15.68
CA ASN A 294 4.20 -2.38 -15.85
C ASN A 294 4.51 -2.19 -17.33
N PHE A 295 4.12 -1.04 -17.86
CA PHE A 295 4.38 -0.63 -19.24
C PHE A 295 5.34 0.55 -19.31
N SER A 296 6.11 0.61 -20.40
CA SER A 296 6.98 1.72 -20.76
C SER A 296 6.85 2.00 -22.25
N ILE A 297 7.01 3.27 -22.61
CA ILE A 297 7.06 3.69 -24.01
C ILE A 297 8.50 3.90 -24.45
N PHE A 298 8.82 3.52 -25.68
CA PHE A 298 10.14 3.59 -26.29
C PHE A 298 10.03 4.24 -27.67
N ILE A 299 10.91 5.18 -27.95
CA ILE A 299 11.01 5.92 -29.20
C ILE A 299 12.37 5.63 -29.81
N ASP A 300 12.37 5.05 -31.00
CA ASP A 300 13.59 4.73 -31.74
C ASP A 300 14.21 6.01 -32.29
N ALA A 301 15.41 6.35 -31.82
CA ALA A 301 16.17 7.53 -32.23
C ALA A 301 17.29 7.20 -33.24
N GLY A 302 17.28 6.00 -33.84
CA GLY A 302 18.32 5.52 -34.75
C GLY A 302 19.17 4.50 -34.03
N ASP A 303 20.26 4.93 -33.41
CA ASP A 303 21.21 4.03 -32.73
C ASP A 303 20.81 3.67 -31.30
N PHE A 304 19.81 4.35 -30.73
CA PHE A 304 19.37 4.19 -29.35
C PHE A 304 17.87 4.45 -29.21
N TYR A 305 17.31 4.10 -28.04
CA TYR A 305 15.97 4.51 -27.63
C TYR A 305 16.00 5.67 -26.63
N ILE A 306 14.96 6.50 -26.69
CA ILE A 306 14.52 7.31 -25.55
C ILE A 306 13.16 6.77 -25.08
N GLY A 307 12.86 6.85 -23.79
CA GLY A 307 11.61 6.28 -23.26
C GLY A 307 11.01 7.05 -22.10
N ALA A 308 9.85 6.58 -21.64
CA ALA A 308 9.20 7.09 -20.44
C ALA A 308 8.52 6.00 -19.59
N GLY A 309 8.38 6.30 -18.31
CA GLY A 309 7.90 5.42 -17.25
C GLY A 309 9.01 5.00 -16.29
N GLY A 310 8.68 4.60 -15.07
CA GLY A 310 9.69 4.18 -14.10
C GLY A 310 9.30 2.95 -13.28
N LEU A 311 8.31 2.19 -13.76
CA LEU A 311 7.91 0.92 -13.16
C LEU A 311 9.04 -0.13 -13.31
N PRO A 312 9.19 -1.09 -12.39
CA PRO A 312 10.25 -2.10 -12.45
C PRO A 312 10.11 -3.04 -13.67
N GLY A 313 11.21 -3.68 -14.06
CA GLY A 313 11.29 -4.61 -15.20
C GLY A 313 11.58 -3.92 -16.54
N LEU A 314 12.26 -2.77 -16.52
CA LEU A 314 12.55 -1.99 -17.72
C LEU A 314 13.46 -2.74 -18.70
N LYS A 315 14.48 -3.45 -18.20
CA LYS A 315 15.40 -4.25 -19.04
C LYS A 315 14.65 -5.28 -19.88
N LYS A 316 13.69 -6.00 -19.28
CA LYS A 316 12.87 -6.99 -19.98
C LYS A 316 12.00 -6.35 -21.07
N ARG A 317 11.45 -5.17 -20.81
CA ARG A 317 10.67 -4.43 -21.80
C ARG A 317 11.53 -3.94 -22.96
N LEU A 318 12.72 -3.40 -22.67
CA LEU A 318 13.68 -2.99 -23.70
C LEU A 318 14.13 -4.17 -24.56
N GLU A 319 14.41 -5.32 -23.93
CA GLU A 319 14.73 -6.56 -24.64
C GLU A 319 13.59 -7.00 -25.56
N ALA A 320 12.35 -6.96 -25.08
CA ALA A 320 11.17 -7.28 -25.90
C ALA A 320 11.05 -6.34 -27.12
N VAL A 321 11.29 -5.04 -26.95
CA VAL A 321 11.29 -4.08 -28.07
C VAL A 321 12.44 -4.35 -29.05
N ASN A 322 13.66 -4.62 -28.56
CA ASN A 322 14.79 -5.00 -29.41
C ASN A 322 14.50 -6.25 -30.24
N ASN A 323 13.89 -7.27 -29.63
CA ASN A 323 13.48 -8.49 -30.33
C ASN A 323 12.39 -8.23 -31.36
N TYR A 324 11.41 -7.38 -31.03
CA TYR A 324 10.34 -6.98 -31.96
C TYR A 324 10.89 -6.24 -33.19
N VAL A 325 11.86 -5.35 -33.00
CA VAL A 325 12.47 -4.54 -34.07
C VAL A 325 13.57 -5.29 -34.82
N GLY A 326 14.10 -6.39 -34.26
CA GLY A 326 15.21 -7.15 -34.85
C GLY A 326 16.57 -6.45 -34.76
N SER A 327 16.71 -5.49 -33.84
CA SER A 327 17.94 -4.72 -33.65
C SER A 327 18.19 -4.50 -32.16
N LYS A 328 19.42 -4.70 -31.72
CA LYS A 328 19.82 -4.47 -30.32
C LYS A 328 20.30 -3.03 -30.14
N LYS A 329 19.43 -2.17 -29.61
CA LYS A 329 19.74 -0.77 -29.32
C LYS A 329 19.71 -0.53 -27.81
N PRO A 330 20.64 0.26 -27.25
CA PRO A 330 20.58 0.67 -25.86
C PRO A 330 19.48 1.71 -25.64
N ILE A 331 19.06 1.89 -24.39
CA ILE A 331 18.31 3.07 -23.99
C ILE A 331 19.29 4.15 -23.53
N LYS A 332 19.18 5.36 -24.10
CA LYS A 332 20.06 6.48 -23.75
C LYS A 332 19.44 7.33 -22.66
N GLU A 333 18.13 7.56 -22.72
CA GLU A 333 17.42 8.47 -21.82
C GLU A 333 16.04 7.92 -21.45
N GLN A 334 15.68 8.03 -20.18
CA GLN A 334 14.37 7.64 -19.66
C GLN A 334 13.76 8.78 -18.85
N VAL A 335 12.58 9.21 -19.27
CA VAL A 335 11.78 10.20 -18.54
C VAL A 335 11.00 9.51 -17.44
N ILE A 336 11.25 9.95 -16.21
CA ILE A 336 10.52 9.50 -15.01
C ILE A 336 9.37 10.50 -14.79
N PRO A 337 8.10 10.09 -15.02
CA PRO A 337 6.99 11.04 -15.08
C PRO A 337 6.71 11.74 -13.74
N ASP A 338 6.83 11.03 -12.62
CA ASP A 338 6.59 11.57 -11.29
C ASP A 338 7.50 10.95 -10.21
N HIS A 339 7.35 11.38 -8.96
CA HIS A 339 8.14 10.93 -7.81
C HIS A 339 7.49 9.80 -7.03
N HIS A 340 6.32 9.29 -7.45
CA HIS A 340 5.59 8.32 -6.65
C HIS A 340 6.40 7.04 -6.52
N ARG A 341 6.65 6.56 -5.29
CA ARG A 341 7.62 5.47 -5.06
C ARG A 341 7.34 4.20 -5.89
N GLY A 342 6.07 3.91 -6.19
CA GLY A 342 5.69 2.82 -7.08
C GLY A 342 6.25 2.93 -8.51
N HIS A 343 6.53 4.16 -8.96
CA HIS A 343 7.00 4.55 -10.28
C HIS A 343 8.51 4.79 -10.34
N LEU A 344 9.25 4.43 -9.29
CA LEU A 344 10.72 4.59 -9.23
C LEU A 344 11.47 3.25 -9.25
N GLY A 345 10.77 2.14 -9.53
CA GLY A 345 11.37 0.80 -9.56
C GLY A 345 12.43 0.59 -10.65
N ALA A 346 12.44 1.39 -11.71
CA ALA A 346 13.40 1.30 -12.81
C ALA A 346 14.72 2.02 -12.56
N ILE A 347 14.86 2.85 -11.51
CA ILE A 347 16.04 3.71 -11.31
C ILE A 347 17.34 2.90 -11.27
N LYS A 348 17.36 1.81 -10.51
CA LYS A 348 18.52 0.91 -10.44
C LYS A 348 18.84 0.26 -11.80
N GLU A 349 17.82 -0.14 -12.56
CA GLU A 349 18.02 -0.73 -13.89
C GLU A 349 18.60 0.29 -14.87
N LEU A 350 18.18 1.55 -14.78
CA LEU A 350 18.69 2.65 -15.63
C LEU A 350 20.16 2.98 -15.33
N GLU A 351 20.52 3.01 -14.04
CA GLU A 351 21.90 3.13 -13.59
C GLU A 351 22.78 2.01 -14.18
N GLU A 352 22.35 0.76 -14.04
CA GLU A 352 23.06 -0.41 -14.59
C GLU A 352 23.17 -0.38 -16.13
N MET A 353 22.24 0.28 -16.82
CA MET A 353 22.28 0.46 -18.28
C MET A 353 23.09 1.69 -18.70
N GLY A 354 23.59 2.49 -17.75
CA GLY A 354 24.31 3.73 -18.02
C GLY A 354 23.47 4.83 -18.69
N ALA A 355 22.14 4.72 -18.57
CA ALA A 355 21.16 5.62 -19.17
C ALA A 355 20.98 6.90 -18.34
N SER A 356 20.67 8.00 -19.02
CA SER A 356 20.30 9.25 -18.35
C SER A 356 18.87 9.17 -17.82
N VAL A 357 18.67 9.63 -16.59
CA VAL A 357 17.35 9.74 -15.95
C VAL A 357 16.90 11.20 -16.06
N VAL A 358 15.79 11.43 -16.75
CA VAL A 358 15.22 12.76 -16.98
C VAL A 358 14.08 12.99 -15.98
N ILE A 359 14.19 14.04 -15.17
CA ILE A 359 13.34 14.27 -13.98
C ILE A 359 12.96 15.73 -13.82
N ALA A 360 11.88 16.02 -13.07
CA ALA A 360 11.61 17.37 -12.61
C ALA A 360 12.56 17.75 -11.45
N PRO A 361 12.92 19.04 -11.26
CA PRO A 361 13.84 19.48 -10.22
C PRO A 361 13.42 19.00 -8.82
N ALA A 362 12.12 19.08 -8.53
CA ALA A 362 11.55 18.68 -7.24
C ALA A 362 11.77 17.20 -6.90
N HIS A 363 11.97 16.33 -7.91
CA HIS A 363 12.11 14.89 -7.71
C HIS A 363 13.55 14.45 -7.43
N ARG A 364 14.52 15.36 -7.54
CA ARG A 364 15.95 15.03 -7.48
C ARG A 364 16.33 14.26 -6.22
N ASN A 365 15.98 14.77 -5.04
CA ASN A 365 16.39 14.16 -3.77
C ASN A 365 15.90 12.71 -3.61
N ILE A 366 14.63 12.44 -3.93
CA ILE A 366 14.07 11.09 -3.80
C ILE A 366 14.68 10.15 -4.84
N ILE A 367 14.94 10.62 -6.06
CA ILE A 367 15.55 9.80 -7.13
C ILE A 367 17.04 9.53 -6.83
N GLU A 368 17.79 10.53 -6.39
CA GLU A 368 19.19 10.40 -5.96
C GLU A 368 19.36 9.42 -4.80
N SER A 369 18.36 9.31 -3.93
CA SER A 369 18.37 8.34 -2.83
C SER A 369 18.26 6.87 -3.28
N LEU A 370 17.88 6.62 -4.53
CA LEU A 370 17.68 5.28 -5.09
C LEU A 370 18.83 4.79 -5.96
N PHE A 371 19.76 5.66 -6.37
CA PHE A 371 20.98 5.25 -7.04
C PHE A 371 21.93 4.52 -6.07
N VAL A 372 22.62 3.50 -6.58
CA VAL A 372 23.64 2.78 -5.84
C VAL A 372 24.93 3.60 -5.79
N ASP A 373 25.37 4.13 -6.93
CA ASP A 373 26.51 5.03 -7.07
C ASP A 373 26.04 6.46 -7.36
N LYS A 374 25.96 7.26 -6.28
CA LYS A 374 25.56 8.66 -6.37
C LYS A 374 26.53 9.55 -7.15
N GLN A 375 27.76 9.10 -7.42
CA GLN A 375 28.76 9.88 -8.16
C GLN A 375 28.64 9.68 -9.68
N GLN A 376 27.96 8.62 -10.12
CA GLN A 376 27.80 8.28 -11.55
C GLN A 376 26.37 8.54 -12.07
N ASN A 377 25.51 9.20 -11.29
CA ASN A 377 24.13 9.43 -11.67
C ASN A 377 24.01 10.43 -12.85
N LYS A 378 23.59 9.93 -14.02
CA LYS A 378 23.35 10.77 -15.20
C LYS A 378 21.96 11.40 -15.12
N ILE A 379 21.80 12.44 -14.31
CA ILE A 379 20.52 13.12 -14.14
C ILE A 379 20.42 14.32 -15.09
N ARG A 380 19.33 14.38 -15.86
CA ARG A 380 18.92 15.58 -16.61
C ARG A 380 17.65 16.15 -15.99
N VAL A 381 17.57 17.46 -15.87
CA VAL A 381 16.45 18.14 -15.21
C VAL A 381 15.62 18.91 -16.23
N VAL A 382 14.30 18.82 -16.11
CA VAL A 382 13.33 19.57 -16.92
C VAL A 382 12.57 20.52 -16.03
N ASP A 383 12.90 21.82 -16.09
CA ASP A 383 12.21 22.84 -15.28
C ASP A 383 10.84 23.19 -15.87
N ASN A 384 10.80 23.48 -17.18
CA ASN A 384 9.56 23.80 -17.90
C ASN A 384 9.36 22.91 -19.15
N LYS A 385 10.28 22.97 -20.12
CA LYS A 385 10.24 22.16 -21.35
C LYS A 385 11.63 21.64 -21.70
N MET A 386 11.70 20.45 -22.28
CA MET A 386 12.90 19.89 -22.90
C MET A 386 12.56 19.17 -24.21
N HIS A 387 13.43 19.29 -25.21
CA HIS A 387 13.37 18.46 -26.41
C HIS A 387 14.42 17.35 -26.30
N LEU A 388 14.02 16.12 -26.60
CA LEU A 388 14.91 14.95 -26.63
C LEU A 388 15.08 14.45 -28.07
N ALA A 389 16.27 13.89 -28.35
CA ALA A 389 16.64 13.33 -29.65
C ALA A 389 16.21 14.20 -30.85
N ASN A 390 16.67 15.45 -30.88
CA ASN A 390 16.39 16.41 -31.96
C ASN A 390 14.89 16.68 -32.20
N GLY A 391 14.08 16.68 -31.14
CA GLY A 391 12.66 17.03 -31.22
C GLY A 391 11.74 15.84 -31.53
N LEU A 392 12.26 14.61 -31.54
CA LEU A 392 11.40 13.41 -31.61
C LEU A 392 10.43 13.33 -30.41
N VAL A 393 10.85 13.88 -29.28
CA VAL A 393 10.04 13.95 -28.06
C VAL A 393 10.16 15.33 -27.44
N GLU A 394 9.02 15.82 -26.95
CA GLU A 394 8.89 17.00 -26.10
C GLU A 394 8.49 16.55 -24.70
N VAL A 395 9.20 17.05 -23.70
CA VAL A 395 8.90 16.79 -22.29
C VAL A 395 8.49 18.11 -21.66
N TYR A 396 7.31 18.14 -21.06
CA TYR A 396 6.79 19.32 -20.36
C TYR A 396 6.65 19.02 -18.88
N ASN A 397 7.13 19.92 -18.02
CA ASN A 397 6.81 19.89 -16.61
C ASN A 397 5.46 20.58 -16.40
N ILE A 398 4.44 19.81 -16.02
CA ILE A 398 3.07 20.30 -15.81
C ILE A 398 2.63 20.10 -14.36
N HIS A 399 1.61 20.85 -13.97
CA HIS A 399 1.11 20.86 -12.59
C HIS A 399 -0.29 20.24 -12.52
N THR A 400 -0.45 19.19 -11.72
CA THR A 400 -1.73 18.46 -11.58
C THR A 400 -2.05 18.18 -10.11
N VAL A 401 -3.27 17.74 -9.83
CA VAL A 401 -3.62 17.30 -8.46
C VAL A 401 -2.93 15.99 -8.05
N HIS A 402 -2.41 15.22 -9.02
CA HIS A 402 -1.68 13.96 -8.77
C HIS A 402 -0.23 14.23 -8.42
N ALA A 403 0.41 15.13 -9.18
CA ALA A 403 1.76 15.60 -8.95
C ALA A 403 1.88 17.08 -9.32
N GLU A 404 2.42 17.88 -8.39
CA GLU A 404 2.79 19.28 -8.60
C GLU A 404 3.84 19.40 -9.69
N ASN A 405 4.68 18.40 -9.91
CA ASN A 405 5.59 18.35 -11.04
C ASN A 405 5.39 17.01 -11.72
N TYR A 406 4.79 17.01 -12.91
CA TYR A 406 4.65 15.83 -13.73
C TYR A 406 5.34 16.07 -15.07
N LEU A 407 6.23 15.16 -15.45
CA LEU A 407 6.88 15.21 -16.76
C LEU A 407 5.99 14.53 -17.81
N LEU A 408 5.22 15.35 -18.51
CA LEU A 408 4.42 14.96 -19.67
C LEU A 408 5.33 14.63 -20.85
N PHE A 409 5.32 13.37 -21.26
CA PHE A 409 6.06 12.88 -22.43
C PHE A 409 5.17 12.92 -23.68
N PHE A 410 5.45 13.84 -24.58
CA PHE A 410 4.71 14.05 -25.82
C PHE A 410 5.57 13.69 -27.04
N ILE A 411 4.96 12.98 -28.01
CA ILE A 411 5.59 12.54 -29.25
C ILE A 411 4.87 13.25 -30.40
N PRO A 412 5.44 14.35 -30.95
CA PRO A 412 4.76 15.20 -31.94
C PRO A 412 4.32 14.46 -33.19
N SER A 413 5.19 13.61 -33.77
CA SER A 413 4.91 12.86 -35.00
C SER A 413 3.72 11.91 -34.87
N ALA A 414 3.52 11.36 -33.67
CA ALA A 414 2.43 10.43 -33.37
C ALA A 414 1.20 11.11 -32.75
N LYS A 415 1.29 12.42 -32.45
CA LYS A 415 0.30 13.18 -31.66
C LYS A 415 -0.10 12.42 -30.39
N LEU A 416 0.89 11.84 -29.72
CA LEU A 416 0.69 10.87 -28.63
C LEU A 416 1.31 11.37 -27.35
N VAL A 417 0.56 11.24 -26.26
CA VAL A 417 1.03 11.47 -24.89
C VAL A 417 1.16 10.14 -24.17
N PHE A 418 2.26 9.96 -23.43
CA PHE A 418 2.33 8.93 -22.38
C PHE A 418 1.85 9.56 -21.07
N SER A 419 0.61 9.22 -20.67
CA SER A 419 -0.10 9.82 -19.53
C SER A 419 0.31 9.22 -18.18
N ALA A 420 1.08 8.13 -18.19
CA ALA A 420 1.41 7.33 -17.02
C ALA A 420 0.17 6.95 -16.20
N ASP A 421 -0.10 7.67 -15.11
CA ASP A 421 -1.21 7.41 -14.17
C ASP A 421 -2.42 8.31 -14.40
N HIS A 422 -2.26 9.37 -15.19
CA HIS A 422 -3.27 10.41 -15.31
C HIS A 422 -4.48 9.94 -16.08
N PHE A 423 -4.30 9.16 -17.16
CA PHE A 423 -5.40 8.75 -18.03
C PHE A 423 -5.15 7.41 -18.71
N GLY A 424 -5.85 6.37 -18.27
CA GLY A 424 -5.70 5.01 -18.79
C GLY A 424 -6.72 4.04 -18.21
N THR A 425 -6.92 2.90 -18.87
CA THR A 425 -7.81 1.85 -18.34
C THR A 425 -7.48 0.48 -18.89
N ASN A 426 -7.65 -0.52 -18.04
CA ASN A 426 -7.51 -1.93 -18.37
C ASN A 426 -8.85 -2.62 -18.66
N LEU A 427 -9.93 -1.86 -18.82
CA LEU A 427 -11.23 -2.42 -19.22
C LEU A 427 -11.21 -2.66 -20.73
N ILE A 428 -11.83 -3.75 -21.21
CA ILE A 428 -11.81 -4.11 -22.64
C ILE A 428 -12.49 -3.04 -23.51
N ALA A 429 -13.61 -2.48 -23.07
CA ALA A 429 -14.39 -1.50 -23.85
C ALA A 429 -14.74 -0.22 -23.09
N ALA A 430 -14.89 -0.30 -21.75
CA ALA A 430 -15.31 0.85 -20.95
C ALA A 430 -14.17 1.85 -20.71
N LEU A 431 -14.50 3.13 -20.64
CA LEU A 431 -13.55 4.20 -20.32
C LEU A 431 -13.21 4.24 -18.82
N PRO A 432 -12.10 4.89 -18.41
CA PRO A 432 -11.83 5.12 -16.99
C PRO A 432 -12.92 5.96 -16.33
N GLY A 433 -12.94 5.96 -15.00
CA GLY A 433 -13.83 6.87 -14.25
C GLY A 433 -13.19 8.25 -14.19
N ALA A 434 -13.96 9.30 -14.41
CA ALA A 434 -13.50 10.67 -14.22
C ALA A 434 -13.13 10.94 -12.76
N ASN A 435 -12.11 11.74 -12.57
CA ASN A 435 -11.60 12.18 -11.28
C ASN A 435 -10.87 13.53 -11.44
N ASN A 436 -10.40 14.13 -10.35
CA ASN A 436 -9.74 15.43 -10.44
C ASN A 436 -8.36 15.34 -11.12
N THR A 437 -7.66 14.20 -11.03
CA THR A 437 -6.41 13.97 -11.76
C THR A 437 -6.59 14.10 -13.27
N ILE A 438 -7.58 13.41 -13.85
CA ILE A 438 -7.90 13.47 -15.28
C ILE A 438 -8.32 14.89 -15.66
N LYS A 439 -9.10 15.57 -14.80
CA LYS A 439 -9.54 16.95 -15.05
C LYS A 439 -8.36 17.93 -15.09
N SER A 440 -7.48 17.93 -14.08
CA SER A 440 -6.32 18.84 -14.07
C SER A 440 -5.34 18.51 -15.20
N PHE A 441 -5.19 17.23 -15.53
CA PHE A 441 -4.37 16.80 -16.65
C PHE A 441 -4.89 17.35 -17.99
N HIS A 442 -6.20 17.30 -18.20
CA HIS A 442 -6.83 17.88 -19.39
C HIS A 442 -6.56 19.38 -19.50
N SER A 443 -6.77 20.12 -18.42
CA SER A 443 -6.52 21.56 -18.39
C SER A 443 -5.06 21.92 -18.71
N GLU A 444 -4.08 21.10 -18.28
CA GLU A 444 -2.68 21.30 -18.65
C GLU A 444 -2.42 21.00 -20.14
N ILE A 445 -3.07 19.99 -20.73
CA ILE A 445 -2.98 19.75 -22.18
C ILE A 445 -3.56 20.93 -22.97
N GLU A 446 -4.70 21.47 -22.55
CA GLU A 446 -5.32 22.65 -23.16
C GLU A 446 -4.42 23.88 -23.03
N ARG A 447 -3.84 24.12 -21.83
CA ARG A 447 -2.92 25.23 -21.56
C ARG A 447 -1.67 25.17 -22.44
N LEU A 448 -1.12 23.98 -22.65
CA LEU A 448 0.05 23.77 -23.50
C LEU A 448 -0.28 23.93 -25.00
N ASN A 449 -1.56 23.83 -25.38
CA ASN A 449 -2.03 23.92 -26.76
C ASN A 449 -1.26 22.97 -27.72
N ILE A 450 -0.97 21.76 -27.26
CA ILE A 450 -0.30 20.72 -28.05
C ILE A 450 -1.35 19.83 -28.76
N PRO A 451 -1.10 19.39 -30.01
CA PRO A 451 -2.10 18.70 -30.82
C PRO A 451 -2.19 17.21 -30.46
N VAL A 452 -2.68 16.87 -29.26
CA VAL A 452 -2.79 15.48 -28.80
C VAL A 452 -3.99 14.78 -29.40
N GLN A 453 -3.79 13.54 -29.86
CA GLN A 453 -4.85 12.68 -30.39
C GLN A 453 -4.95 11.34 -29.65
N LYS A 454 -3.84 10.83 -29.11
CA LYS A 454 -3.75 9.49 -28.50
C LYS A 454 -3.05 9.53 -27.14
N TYR A 455 -3.44 8.62 -26.26
CA TYR A 455 -2.87 8.45 -24.92
C TYR A 455 -2.49 6.99 -24.68
N ALA A 456 -1.21 6.76 -24.38
CA ALA A 456 -0.71 5.51 -23.81
C ALA A 456 -0.47 5.71 -22.31
N HIS A 457 -0.55 4.65 -21.50
CA HIS A 457 -0.44 4.76 -20.05
C HIS A 457 0.45 3.66 -19.45
N ALA A 458 0.92 3.86 -18.22
CA ALA A 458 1.95 3.01 -17.61
C ALA A 458 1.42 1.65 -17.13
N HIS A 459 0.10 1.47 -17.11
CA HIS A 459 -0.55 0.34 -16.45
C HIS A 459 -1.29 -0.62 -17.38
N GLY A 460 -1.15 -0.47 -18.69
CA GLY A 460 -1.88 -1.30 -19.64
C GLY A 460 -1.57 -1.00 -21.10
N PRO A 461 -1.98 -1.91 -22.00
CA PRO A 461 -1.73 -1.79 -23.43
C PRO A 461 -2.75 -0.93 -24.16
N ARG A 462 -3.84 -0.51 -23.50
CA ARG A 462 -4.95 0.18 -24.17
C ARG A 462 -4.57 1.62 -24.50
N ILE A 463 -4.74 1.97 -25.77
CA ILE A 463 -4.63 3.35 -26.25
C ILE A 463 -6.00 4.01 -26.21
N LEU A 464 -6.07 5.20 -25.66
CA LEU A 464 -7.28 6.02 -25.61
C LEU A 464 -7.13 7.23 -26.54
N SER A 465 -8.25 7.70 -27.10
CA SER A 465 -8.27 8.91 -27.93
C SER A 465 -8.47 10.17 -27.10
N HIS A 466 -8.20 11.33 -27.68
CA HIS A 466 -8.56 12.61 -27.07
C HIS A 466 -10.08 12.78 -26.91
N ALA A 467 -10.88 12.27 -27.86
CA ALA A 467 -12.34 12.23 -27.70
C ALA A 467 -12.79 11.36 -26.51
N ASP A 468 -12.05 10.30 -26.16
CA ASP A 468 -12.33 9.51 -24.96
C ASP A 468 -12.06 10.31 -23.68
N LEU A 469 -11.02 11.15 -23.67
CA LEU A 469 -10.70 12.03 -22.53
C LEU A 469 -11.84 13.03 -22.31
N GLU A 470 -12.28 13.70 -23.37
CA GLU A 470 -13.44 14.61 -23.37
C GLU A 470 -14.71 13.91 -22.89
N LYS A 471 -14.99 12.73 -23.42
CA LYS A 471 -16.15 11.92 -23.04
C LYS A 471 -16.11 11.51 -21.57
N VAL A 472 -14.94 11.24 -21.01
CA VAL A 472 -14.79 10.94 -19.58
C VAL A 472 -15.11 12.17 -18.74
N LEU A 473 -14.66 13.35 -19.15
CA LEU A 473 -14.85 14.60 -18.40
C LEU A 473 -16.20 15.27 -18.63
N ALA A 474 -16.95 14.86 -19.65
CA ALA A 474 -18.27 15.40 -19.95
C ALA A 474 -19.21 15.33 -18.73
N GLY A 475 -19.59 16.50 -18.21
CA GLY A 475 -20.46 16.62 -17.03
C GLY A 475 -19.82 16.11 -15.72
N TYR A 476 -18.50 15.95 -15.67
CA TYR A 476 -17.81 15.50 -14.47
C TYR A 476 -17.97 16.52 -13.34
N ARG A 477 -18.42 16.01 -12.20
CA ARG A 477 -18.40 16.66 -10.90
C ARG A 477 -18.05 15.61 -9.86
N VAL A 478 -17.39 16.04 -8.78
CA VAL A 478 -17.13 15.17 -7.64
C VAL A 478 -18.48 14.66 -7.12
N LYS A 479 -18.70 13.35 -7.21
CA LYS A 479 -19.98 12.76 -6.79
C LYS A 479 -20.02 12.69 -5.26
N PRO A 480 -21.11 13.15 -4.62
CA PRO A 480 -21.29 12.95 -3.19
C PRO A 480 -21.53 11.47 -2.91
N CYS A 481 -21.55 11.10 -1.62
CA CYS A 481 -22.00 9.77 -1.28
C CYS A 481 -23.49 9.57 -1.67
N PRO A 482 -23.87 8.40 -2.24
CA PRO A 482 -25.27 8.10 -2.51
C PRO A 482 -26.13 8.14 -1.24
N ALA A 483 -27.32 8.75 -1.31
CA ALA A 483 -28.18 9.12 -0.17
C ALA A 483 -28.61 7.98 0.79
N ASN A 484 -28.38 6.72 0.43
CA ASN A 484 -28.73 5.55 1.26
C ASN A 484 -27.51 4.67 1.61
N ASN A 485 -26.29 5.10 1.32
CA ASN A 485 -25.11 4.28 1.58
C ASN A 485 -24.55 4.55 2.98
N LYS A 486 -24.85 3.64 3.91
CA LYS A 486 -24.44 3.74 5.32
C LYS A 486 -22.93 3.85 5.54
N ILE A 487 -22.10 3.42 4.57
CA ILE A 487 -20.64 3.50 4.74
C ILE A 487 -20.13 4.95 4.83
N CYS A 488 -20.90 5.91 4.34
CA CYS A 488 -20.53 7.32 4.35
C CYS A 488 -21.19 8.11 5.49
N LEU A 489 -22.09 7.47 6.26
CA LEU A 489 -22.75 8.15 7.37
C LEU A 489 -21.81 8.17 8.57
N ASP A 490 -21.70 9.34 9.21
CA ASP A 490 -20.91 9.52 10.42
C ASP A 490 -21.57 8.95 11.67
#